data_AF-A0AAJ5F3K3-F1
#
_entry.id   AF-A0AAJ5F3K3-F1
#
_cell.length_a   1.000
_cell.length_b   1.000
_cell.length_c   1.000
_cell.angle_alpha   90.00
_cell.angle_beta   90.00
_cell.angle_gamma   90.00
#
_symmetry.space_group_name_H-M   'P 1'
#
loop_
_entity.id
_entity.type
_entity.pdbx_description
1 polymer ?
#
loop_
_entity_poly.entity_id
_entity_poly.type
_entity_poly.pdbx_seq_one_letter_code
_entity_poly.pdbx_strand_id
1 'polypeptide(L)' 'MPYNSISDLPQSQVDQYDHHQKEAFLKAFNSALDEYGGDEHRAFAVAHAAAKKAGAKEEREHDK' A
#
# COMPACT_ATOMS: atom_id res chain seq x y z
N MET A 1 -13.73 -2.83 -9.25
CA MET A 1 -13.97 -1.53 -8.56
C MET A 1 -12.77 -1.31 -7.66
N PRO A 2 -12.01 -0.21 -7.80
CA PRO A 2 -10.80 -0.02 -7.02
C PRO A 2 -11.18 0.34 -5.57
N TYR A 3 -10.46 -0.26 -4.62
CA TYR A 3 -10.64 -0.08 -3.19
C TYR A 3 -10.65 1.42 -2.81
N ASN A 4 -11.75 1.89 -2.19
CA ASN A 4 -11.90 3.30 -1.81
C ASN A 4 -11.12 3.66 -0.56
N SER A 5 -10.90 2.67 0.32
CA SER A 5 -10.33 2.87 1.65
C SER A 5 -9.46 1.69 2.02
N ILE A 6 -8.54 1.90 2.96
CA ILE A 6 -7.68 0.84 3.50
C ILE A 6 -8.45 -0.34 4.10
N SER A 7 -9.70 -0.12 4.51
CA SER A 7 -10.61 -1.14 5.04
C SER A 7 -11.20 -2.04 3.96
N ASP A 8 -11.13 -1.62 2.71
CA ASP A 8 -11.62 -2.35 1.54
C ASP A 8 -10.55 -3.34 1.04
N LEU A 9 -9.28 -3.09 1.37
CA LEU A 9 -8.16 -3.98 1.09
C LEU A 9 -8.34 -5.33 1.82
N PRO A 10 -7.88 -6.45 1.23
CA PRO A 10 -7.94 -7.75 1.87
C PRO A 10 -7.18 -7.72 3.20
N GLN A 11 -7.92 -7.70 4.30
CA GLN A 11 -7.36 -7.57 5.64
C GLN A 11 -6.27 -8.61 5.90
N SER A 12 -6.45 -9.87 5.47
CA SER A 12 -5.42 -10.91 5.60
C SER A 12 -4.04 -10.55 5.00
N GLN A 13 -3.98 -9.67 4.01
CA GLN A 13 -2.71 -9.19 3.42
C GLN A 13 -2.14 -7.98 4.16
N VAL A 14 -3.02 -7.07 4.59
CA VAL A 14 -2.63 -5.79 5.19
C VAL A 14 -2.70 -5.76 6.72
N ASP A 15 -3.15 -6.83 7.37
CA ASP A 15 -3.28 -6.91 8.83
C ASP A 15 -1.94 -6.65 9.53
N GLN A 16 -0.85 -7.13 8.94
CA GLN A 16 0.53 -6.92 9.37
C GLN A 16 1.04 -5.47 9.21
N TYR A 17 0.28 -4.60 8.55
CA TYR A 17 0.66 -3.23 8.24
C TYR A 17 -0.06 -2.22 9.11
N ASP A 18 0.67 -1.20 9.54
CA ASP A 18 0.12 -0.04 10.24
C ASP A 18 -0.79 0.79 9.33
N HIS A 19 -1.59 1.67 9.94
CA HIS A 19 -2.52 2.54 9.22
C HIS A 19 -1.82 3.34 8.10
N HIS A 20 -0.65 3.89 8.40
CA HIS A 20 0.13 4.67 7.43
C HIS A 20 0.66 3.82 6.26
N GLN A 21 1.10 2.60 6.55
CA GLN A 21 1.53 1.64 5.54
C GLN A 21 0.38 1.23 4.62
N LYS A 22 -0.82 1.04 5.19
CA LYS A 22 -2.05 0.77 4.43
C LYS A 22 -2.43 1.94 3.52
N GLU A 23 -2.29 3.18 4.00
CA GLU A 23 -2.54 4.37 3.17
C GLU A 23 -1.53 4.48 2.02
N ALA A 24 -0.25 4.24 2.30
CA ALA A 24 0.79 4.20 1.27
C ALA A 24 0.54 3.08 0.25
N PHE A 25 0.09 1.91 0.71
CA PHE A 25 -0.32 0.79 -0.13
C PHE A 25 -1.42 1.22 -1.09
N LEU A 26 -2.54 1.76 -0.59
CA LEU A 26 -3.70 2.13 -1.40
C LEU A 26 -3.34 3.17 -2.47
N LYS A 27 -2.55 4.18 -2.08
CA LYS A 27 -2.13 5.24 -2.99
C LYS A 27 -1.22 4.72 -4.11
N ALA A 28 -0.26 3.87 -3.76
CA ALA A 28 0.63 3.23 -4.73
C ALA A 28 -0.12 2.22 -5.62
N PHE A 29 -1.08 1.48 -5.06
CA PHE A 29 -1.92 0.55 -5.80
C PHE A 29 -2.73 1.28 -6.87
N ASN A 30 -3.47 2.33 -6.49
CA ASN A 30 -4.27 3.10 -7.44
C ASN A 30 -3.42 3.75 -8.54
N SER A 31 -2.24 4.29 -8.17
CA SER A 31 -1.31 4.86 -9.14
C SER A 31 -0.75 3.81 -10.10
N ALA A 32 -0.39 2.63 -9.60
CA ALA A 32 0.12 1.55 -10.43
C ALA A 32 -0.98 0.92 -11.30
N LEU A 33 -2.21 0.82 -10.78
CA LEU A 33 -3.34 0.31 -11.55
C LEU A 33 -3.65 1.20 -12.76
N ASP A 34 -3.56 2.52 -12.58
CA ASP A 34 -3.68 3.51 -13.66
C ASP A 34 -2.52 3.39 -14.66
N GLU A 35 -1.28 3.31 -14.16
CA GLU A 35 -0.06 3.23 -14.98
C GLU A 35 0.05 1.93 -15.80
N TYR A 36 -0.36 0.80 -15.22
CA TYR A 36 -0.31 -0.51 -15.87
C TYR A 36 -1.64 -0.91 -16.55
N GLY A 37 -2.60 0.02 -16.66
CA GLY A 37 -3.84 -0.20 -17.40
C GLY A 37 -4.75 -1.28 -16.84
N GLY A 38 -4.75 -1.48 -15.52
CA GLY A 38 -5.58 -2.48 -14.84
C GLY A 38 -4.87 -3.80 -14.51
N ASP A 39 -3.54 -3.89 -14.64
CA ASP A 39 -2.78 -5.06 -14.16
C ASP A 39 -2.72 -5.08 -12.63
N GLU A 40 -3.71 -5.77 -12.02
CA GLU A 40 -3.83 -5.90 -10.57
C GLU A 40 -2.59 -6.56 -9.95
N HIS A 41 -2.03 -7.59 -10.58
CA HIS A 41 -0.86 -8.31 -10.05
C HIS A 41 0.36 -7.40 -9.90
N ARG A 42 0.64 -6.57 -10.92
CA ARG A 42 1.72 -5.58 -10.85
C ARG A 42 1.41 -4.48 -9.84
N ALA A 43 0.17 -3.98 -9.82
CA ALA A 43 -0.24 -2.97 -8.87
C ALA A 43 -0.08 -3.45 -7.41
N PHE A 44 -0.42 -4.70 -7.12
CA PHE A 44 -0.19 -5.33 -5.81
C PHE A 44 1.29 -5.37 -5.42
N ALA A 45 2.18 -5.73 -6.35
CA ALA A 45 3.62 -5.77 -6.08
C ALA A 45 4.20 -4.38 -5.77
N VAL A 46 3.80 -3.37 -6.54
CA VAL A 46 4.23 -1.97 -6.34
C VAL A 46 3.69 -1.43 -5.01
N ALA A 47 2.43 -1.70 -4.71
CA ALA A 47 1.78 -1.29 -3.47
C ALA A 47 2.44 -1.91 -2.22
N HIS A 48 2.79 -3.21 -2.28
CA HIS A 48 3.54 -3.90 -1.22
C HIS A 48 4.90 -3.25 -0.96
N ALA A 49 5.64 -2.95 -2.03
CA ALA A 49 6.93 -2.28 -1.92
C ALA A 49 6.80 -0.88 -1.29
N ALA A 50 5.77 -0.13 -1.66
CA ALA A 50 5.50 1.20 -1.11
C ALA A 50 5.13 1.13 0.38
N ALA A 51 4.24 0.21 0.77
CA ALA A 51 3.83 0.01 2.16
C ALA A 51 5.01 -0.36 3.07
N LYS A 52 5.87 -1.28 2.61
CA LYS A 52 7.08 -1.68 3.33
C LYS A 52 8.06 -0.51 3.49
N LYS A 53 8.22 0.31 2.46
CA LYS A 53 9.06 1.51 2.49
C LYS A 53 8.51 2.58 3.44
N ALA A 54 7.18 2.76 3.49
CA ALA A 54 6.53 3.70 4.41
C ALA A 54 6.78 3.32 5.87
N GLY A 55 6.59 2.05 6.24
CA GLY A 55 6.84 1.58 7.62
C GLY A 55 8.31 1.66 8.01
N ALA A 56 9.24 1.30 7.11
CA ALA A 56 10.67 1.44 7.36
C ALA A 56 11.13 2.91 7.49
N LYS A 57 10.33 3.87 7.02
CA LYS A 57 10.62 5.29 7.12
C LYS A 57 10.10 5.87 8.45
N GLU A 58 8.94 5.41 8.93
CA GLU A 58 8.45 5.72 10.27
C GLU A 58 9.40 5.25 11.38
N GLU A 59 9.96 4.05 11.27
CA GLU A 59 10.93 3.53 12.25
C GLU A 59 12.16 4.44 12.40
N ARG A 60 12.56 5.13 11.32
CA ARG A 60 13.69 6.08 11.34
C ARG A 60 13.31 7.50 11.74
N GLU A 61 12.04 7.87 11.64
CA GLU A 61 11.56 9.20 12.01
C GLU A 61 11.12 9.27 13.48
N HIS A 62 10.79 8.15 14.12
CA HIS A 62 10.46 8.08 15.55
C HIS A 62 11.70 8.09 16.47
N ASP A 63 12.91 7.90 15.94
CA ASP A 63 14.19 7.89 16.70
C ASP A 63 14.93 9.26 16.68
N LYS A 64 14.19 10.38 16.59
CA LYS A 64 14.77 11.74 16.51
C LYS A 64 14.09 12.72 17.44
#